data_AF-A0A959FYH4-F1
#
_entry.id   AF-A0A959FYH4-F1
#
_cell.length_a   1.000
_cell.length_b   1.000
_cell.length_c   1.000
_cell.angle_alpha   90.00
_cell.angle_beta   90.00
_cell.angle_gamma   90.00
#
_symmetry.space_group_name_H-M   'P 1'
#
loop_
_entity.id
_entity.type
_entity.pdbx_description
1 polymer ?
#
loop_
_entity_poly.entity_id
_entity_poly.type
_entity_poly.pdbx_seq_one_letter_code
_entity_poly.pdbx_strand_id
1 'polypeptide(L)'
;MLKILRIGFLLLCFIPRLQAQPLLTGGDWIGRIGGTLQLGSPVNRAGLVLSFGYQSDQGEALLEWRGYYNFSTFGPSQKGLEQHLQAAVHVGFGPPLSSGERLFAPQYAYLPRHYAFGYVAHWYLDQQQTAQWSGSFALKTGRLRIALENDAFAFGKPHDRFRTGAWSIAYQQGFNTWELQNLLWHGEKRCPGACNVRDTDYPCRFGYRRFDACLYGQYSHGILKARWHRRFPYHQSTQVGLGLDAEQIRNFFQNRLVPHLWFFPKSWNKARNPHYLMLDAEGMPYLALPGQLIRPVRWVWELGWNGEGGY
;
A
#
# COMPACT_ATOMS: atom_id res chain seq x y z
N MET A 1 -15.14 -20.85 9.28
CA MET A 1 -15.45 -19.93 8.17
C MET A 1 -16.92 -19.47 8.16
N LEU A 2 -17.90 -20.39 8.16
CA LEU A 2 -19.34 -20.05 8.07
C LEU A 2 -19.89 -19.16 9.22
N LYS A 3 -19.39 -19.33 10.45
CA LYS A 3 -19.78 -18.49 11.61
C LYS A 3 -19.28 -17.04 11.51
N ILE A 4 -18.10 -16.82 10.92
CA ILE A 4 -17.52 -15.47 10.72
C ILE A 4 -18.27 -14.73 9.61
N LEU A 5 -18.62 -15.43 8.52
CA LEU A 5 -19.43 -14.87 7.44
C LEU A 5 -20.84 -14.44 7.90
N ARG A 6 -21.48 -15.19 8.81
CA ARG A 6 -22.79 -14.82 9.37
C ARG A 6 -22.73 -13.56 10.24
N ILE A 7 -21.66 -13.37 11.02
CA ILE A 7 -21.47 -12.16 11.83
C ILE A 7 -21.17 -10.94 10.94
N GLY A 8 -20.36 -11.11 9.90
CA GLY A 8 -20.09 -10.04 8.92
C GLY A 8 -21.34 -9.60 8.16
N PHE A 9 -22.20 -10.55 7.76
CA PHE A 9 -23.47 -10.24 7.07
C PHE A 9 -24.47 -9.54 7.99
N LEU A 10 -24.56 -9.96 9.26
CA LEU A 10 -25.42 -9.29 10.25
C LEU A 10 -24.94 -7.87 10.58
N LEU A 11 -23.63 -7.62 10.68
CA LEU A 11 -23.09 -6.27 10.88
C LEU A 11 -23.40 -5.33 9.69
N LEU A 12 -23.36 -5.84 8.45
CA LEU A 12 -23.72 -5.08 7.26
C LEU A 12 -25.21 -4.67 7.23
N CYS A 13 -26.11 -5.46 7.82
CA CYS A 13 -27.54 -5.18 7.83
C CYS A 13 -27.99 -4.24 8.98
N PHE A 14 -27.22 -4.11 10.07
CA PHE A 14 -27.62 -3.31 11.24
C PHE A 14 -27.03 -1.89 11.30
N ILE A 15 -26.10 -1.52 10.42
CA ILE A 15 -25.50 -0.19 10.39
C ILE A 15 -26.39 0.94 9.78
N PRO A 16 -27.45 0.71 8.95
CA PRO A 16 -28.15 1.84 8.34
C PRO A 16 -29.09 2.61 9.30
N ARG A 17 -29.19 2.25 10.58
CA ARG A 17 -30.03 2.94 11.58
C ARG A 17 -29.29 3.64 12.71
N LEU A 18 -27.96 3.54 12.80
CA LEU A 18 -27.20 4.51 13.58
C LEU A 18 -27.25 5.80 12.78
N GLN A 19 -28.02 6.78 13.25
CA GLN A 19 -28.01 8.15 12.75
C GLN A 19 -26.56 8.63 12.80
N ALA A 20 -25.85 8.45 11.68
CA ALA A 20 -24.49 8.92 11.51
C ALA A 20 -24.53 10.43 11.72
N GLN A 21 -23.78 10.86 12.73
CA GLN A 21 -23.69 12.24 13.17
C GLN A 21 -23.43 13.15 11.97
N PRO A 22 -24.00 14.37 11.95
CA PRO A 22 -23.69 15.33 10.91
C PRO A 22 -22.18 15.45 10.78
N LEU A 23 -21.72 15.21 9.56
CA LEU A 23 -20.39 15.60 9.11
C LEU A 23 -20.19 17.06 9.57
N LEU A 24 -19.02 17.41 10.07
CA LEU A 24 -18.60 18.81 10.21
C LEU A 24 -18.49 19.40 8.78
N THR A 25 -19.59 19.52 8.05
CA THR A 25 -19.73 20.20 6.75
C THR A 25 -20.05 21.68 6.94
N GLY A 26 -19.74 22.23 8.11
CA GLY A 26 -19.72 23.68 8.32
C GLY A 26 -18.40 24.24 7.79
N GLY A 27 -18.33 24.49 6.48
CA GLY A 27 -17.16 25.11 5.83
C GLY A 27 -16.15 24.13 5.23
N ASP A 28 -14.91 24.61 5.08
CA ASP A 28 -13.78 23.93 4.45
C ASP A 28 -13.23 22.71 5.23
N TRP A 29 -13.80 22.39 6.39
CA TRP A 29 -13.36 21.27 7.20
C TRP A 29 -14.00 19.95 6.76
N ILE A 30 -13.23 18.87 6.77
CA ILE A 30 -13.67 17.52 6.43
C ILE A 30 -13.22 16.54 7.50
N GLY A 31 -14.03 15.51 7.77
CA GLY A 31 -13.71 14.52 8.78
C GLY A 31 -14.37 13.18 8.53
N ARG A 32 -13.80 12.12 9.11
CA ARG A 32 -14.34 10.77 9.05
C ARG A 32 -14.03 10.03 10.34
N ILE A 33 -15.02 9.35 10.88
CA ILE A 33 -14.83 8.30 11.90
C ILE A 33 -15.51 7.03 11.39
N GLY A 34 -14.92 5.87 11.66
CA GLY A 34 -15.53 4.60 11.28
C GLY A 34 -14.77 3.38 11.77
N GLY A 35 -15.43 2.24 11.75
CA GLY A 35 -14.77 0.95 11.88
C GLY A 35 -14.02 0.60 10.59
N THR A 36 -12.98 -0.20 10.70
CA THR A 36 -12.27 -0.79 9.56
C THR A 36 -12.34 -2.31 9.65
N LEU A 37 -12.50 -2.97 8.52
CA LEU A 37 -12.44 -4.42 8.41
C LEU A 37 -11.74 -4.77 7.10
N GLN A 38 -10.84 -5.74 7.14
CA GLN A 38 -10.22 -6.32 5.96
C GLN A 38 -10.14 -7.83 6.17
N LEU A 39 -10.77 -8.56 5.26
CA LEU A 39 -10.77 -10.02 5.23
C LEU A 39 -10.17 -10.46 3.90
N GLY A 40 -9.22 -11.39 3.93
CA GLY A 40 -8.52 -11.76 2.71
C GLY A 40 -7.30 -12.64 2.93
N SER A 41 -6.49 -12.70 1.89
CA SER A 41 -5.17 -13.33 1.93
C SER A 41 -4.13 -12.39 1.32
N PRO A 42 -3.03 -12.08 2.02
CA PRO A 42 -2.61 -12.65 3.31
C PRO A 42 -3.15 -11.90 4.55
N VAL A 43 -3.78 -10.74 4.38
CA VAL A 43 -4.12 -9.83 5.50
C VAL A 43 -5.55 -10.04 6.00
N ASN A 44 -5.69 -10.16 7.32
CA ASN A 44 -6.97 -10.13 8.02
C ASN A 44 -6.84 -9.21 9.23
N ARG A 45 -7.64 -8.14 9.28
CA ARG A 45 -7.57 -7.13 10.36
C ARG A 45 -8.91 -6.45 10.59
N ALA A 46 -9.11 -5.97 11.80
CA ALA A 46 -10.25 -5.15 12.18
C ALA A 46 -9.75 -3.97 13.02
N GLY A 47 -10.46 -2.85 12.97
CA GLY A 47 -9.94 -1.63 13.58
C GLY A 47 -10.86 -0.43 13.51
N LEU A 48 -10.25 0.74 13.67
CA LEU A 48 -10.89 2.05 13.61
C LEU A 48 -10.11 2.96 12.67
N VAL A 49 -10.81 3.91 12.08
CA VAL A 49 -10.24 5.02 11.31
C VAL A 49 -10.79 6.33 11.86
N LEU A 50 -9.89 7.29 12.03
CA LEU A 50 -10.19 8.68 12.33
C LEU A 50 -9.43 9.55 11.33
N SER A 51 -10.14 10.42 10.63
CA SER A 51 -9.57 11.34 9.65
C SER A 51 -10.11 12.74 9.88
N PHE A 52 -9.26 13.73 9.73
CA PHE A 52 -9.60 15.13 9.86
C PHE A 52 -8.77 15.93 8.84
N GLY A 53 -9.36 16.94 8.24
CA GLY A 53 -8.66 17.75 7.26
C GLY A 53 -9.32 19.07 6.98
N TYR A 54 -8.56 19.92 6.30
CA TYR A 54 -9.00 21.19 5.76
C TYR A 54 -8.89 21.12 4.24
N GLN A 55 -9.91 21.60 3.55
CA GLN A 55 -10.02 21.59 2.11
C GLN A 55 -10.50 22.96 1.63
N SER A 56 -9.70 23.58 0.78
CA SER A 56 -10.09 24.71 -0.04
C SER A 56 -10.26 24.29 -1.50
N ASP A 57 -10.52 25.26 -2.36
CA ASP A 57 -10.60 25.10 -3.81
C ASP A 57 -9.28 24.62 -4.45
N GLN A 58 -8.13 24.97 -3.88
CA GLN A 58 -6.80 24.72 -4.46
C GLN A 58 -5.88 23.91 -3.55
N GLY A 59 -6.20 23.77 -2.28
CA GLY A 59 -5.32 23.13 -1.30
C GLY A 59 -6.08 22.25 -0.34
N GLU A 60 -5.49 21.13 0.03
CA GLU A 60 -6.05 20.17 0.97
C GLU A 60 -4.96 19.66 1.90
N ALA A 61 -5.26 19.61 3.18
CA ALA A 61 -4.43 19.01 4.20
C ALA A 61 -5.26 17.99 4.98
N LEU A 62 -4.76 16.78 5.15
CA LEU A 62 -5.45 15.66 5.78
C LEU A 62 -4.53 14.97 6.79
N LEU A 63 -5.07 14.68 7.96
CA LEU A 63 -4.48 13.79 8.96
C LEU A 63 -5.40 12.58 9.10
N GLU A 64 -4.83 11.39 9.04
CA GLU A 64 -5.55 10.14 9.24
C GLU A 64 -4.80 9.25 10.22
N TRP A 65 -5.53 8.73 11.19
CA TRP A 65 -5.09 7.67 12.08
C TRP A 65 -5.93 6.42 11.84
N ARG A 66 -5.27 5.28 11.78
CA ARG A 66 -5.89 3.95 11.76
C ARG A 66 -5.27 3.11 12.85
N GLY A 67 -6.12 2.46 13.63
CA GLY A 67 -5.70 1.46 14.61
C GLY A 67 -6.25 0.11 14.21
N TYR A 68 -5.39 -0.89 14.06
CA TYR A 68 -5.75 -2.25 13.66
C TYR A 68 -5.36 -3.25 14.74
N TYR A 69 -6.22 -4.25 14.94
CA TYR A 69 -5.81 -5.55 15.45
C TYR A 69 -5.64 -6.49 14.25
N ASN A 70 -4.41 -6.89 14.00
CA ASN A 70 -4.07 -7.82 12.93
C ASN A 70 -4.25 -9.26 13.40
N PHE A 71 -5.01 -10.03 12.65
CA PHE A 71 -5.10 -11.49 12.78
C PHE A 71 -4.07 -12.19 11.89
N SER A 72 -3.74 -11.58 10.74
CA SER A 72 -2.65 -11.97 9.85
C SER A 72 -2.16 -10.75 9.06
N THR A 73 -0.87 -10.73 8.72
CA THR A 73 -0.20 -9.63 8.00
C THR A 73 0.56 -10.16 6.77
N PHE A 74 1.22 -9.27 6.01
CA PHE A 74 2.17 -9.65 4.97
C PHE A 74 3.48 -10.24 5.54
N GLY A 75 3.76 -10.03 6.82
CA GLY A 75 4.95 -10.56 7.46
C GLY A 75 4.74 -12.00 7.94
N PRO A 76 5.47 -12.44 8.97
CA PRO A 76 5.08 -13.66 9.67
C PRO A 76 3.62 -13.54 10.15
N SER A 77 2.92 -14.67 10.21
CA SER A 77 1.51 -14.71 10.65
C SER A 77 1.38 -14.51 12.16
N GLN A 78 1.81 -13.34 12.65
CA GLN A 78 1.71 -12.92 14.03
C GLN A 78 0.51 -12.00 14.21
N LYS A 79 -0.17 -12.18 15.35
CA LYS A 79 -1.24 -11.27 15.76
C LYS A 79 -0.65 -10.10 16.51
N GLY A 80 -1.23 -8.93 16.37
CA GLY A 80 -0.74 -7.78 17.11
C GLY A 80 -1.43 -6.48 16.73
N LEU A 81 -1.17 -5.47 17.54
CA LEU A 81 -1.62 -4.12 17.26
C LEU A 81 -0.72 -3.47 16.21
N GLU A 82 -1.34 -2.77 15.28
CA GLU A 82 -0.68 -1.90 14.31
C GLU A 82 -1.43 -0.57 14.27
N GLN A 83 -0.67 0.52 14.22
CA GLN A 83 -1.17 1.85 14.01
C GLN A 83 -0.57 2.40 12.74
N HIS A 84 -1.39 3.12 11.99
CA HIS A 84 -0.96 3.83 10.81
C HIS A 84 -1.39 5.29 10.93
N LEU A 85 -0.40 6.18 10.90
CA LEU A 85 -0.61 7.61 10.83
C LEU A 85 -0.25 8.09 9.43
N GLN A 86 -1.07 8.98 8.89
CA GLN A 86 -0.86 9.60 7.59
C GLN A 86 -1.05 11.10 7.70
N ALA A 87 -0.15 11.85 7.08
CA ALA A 87 -0.29 13.30 6.89
C ALA A 87 -0.14 13.62 5.41
N ALA A 88 -1.21 14.11 4.79
CA ALA A 88 -1.27 14.39 3.37
C ALA A 88 -1.45 15.89 3.11
N VAL A 89 -0.76 16.37 2.07
CA VAL A 89 -0.95 17.72 1.51
C VAL A 89 -1.10 17.58 0.01
N HIS A 90 -2.17 18.16 -0.53
CA HIS A 90 -2.45 18.21 -1.96
C HIS A 90 -2.64 19.65 -2.43
N VAL A 91 -2.17 19.92 -3.65
CA VAL A 91 -2.40 21.18 -4.37
C VAL A 91 -3.09 20.86 -5.69
N GLY A 92 -4.19 21.55 -5.94
CA GLY A 92 -5.07 21.37 -7.09
C GLY A 92 -5.02 22.59 -8.02
N PHE A 93 -5.01 22.34 -9.32
CA PHE A 93 -4.93 23.37 -10.34
C PHE A 93 -5.72 22.99 -11.60
N GLY A 94 -5.92 23.96 -12.47
CA GLY A 94 -6.75 23.82 -13.67
C GLY A 94 -8.25 24.00 -13.41
N PRO A 95 -9.09 23.64 -14.41
CA PRO A 95 -10.52 23.91 -14.35
C PRO A 95 -11.20 23.12 -13.21
N PRO A 96 -12.32 23.64 -12.69
CA PRO A 96 -13.09 22.93 -11.68
C PRO A 96 -13.65 21.63 -12.24
N LEU A 97 -13.68 20.60 -11.39
CA LEU A 97 -14.27 19.30 -11.71
C LEU A 97 -15.66 19.20 -11.08
N SER A 98 -16.60 18.51 -11.75
CA SER A 98 -17.96 18.33 -11.21
C SER A 98 -17.98 17.66 -9.82
N SER A 99 -18.93 18.06 -8.98
CA SER A 99 -18.95 17.83 -7.52
C SER A 99 -19.10 16.36 -7.06
N GLY A 100 -19.23 15.40 -7.98
CA GLY A 100 -19.43 13.98 -7.66
C GLY A 100 -18.16 13.14 -7.49
N GLU A 101 -17.01 13.63 -7.93
CA GLU A 101 -15.80 12.81 -8.16
C GLU A 101 -14.73 12.93 -7.06
N ARG A 102 -15.19 13.02 -5.81
CA ARG A 102 -14.29 13.18 -4.66
C ARG A 102 -14.08 11.84 -3.94
N LEU A 103 -12.84 11.39 -3.78
CA LEU A 103 -12.47 10.15 -3.09
C LEU A 103 -11.75 10.49 -1.79
N PHE A 104 -12.36 10.17 -0.65
CA PHE A 104 -11.79 10.51 0.65
C PHE A 104 -10.79 9.43 1.06
N ALA A 105 -9.54 9.63 0.66
CA ALA A 105 -8.43 8.73 0.93
C ALA A 105 -7.14 9.56 0.96
N PRO A 106 -6.32 9.51 2.01
CA PRO A 106 -5.15 10.39 2.14
C PRO A 106 -4.19 10.30 0.95
N GLN A 107 -4.07 9.13 0.31
CA GLN A 107 -3.23 8.90 -0.86
C GLN A 107 -3.77 9.49 -2.17
N TYR A 108 -4.98 10.05 -2.17
CA TYR A 108 -5.61 10.64 -3.35
C TYR A 108 -6.24 11.99 -3.03
N ALA A 109 -5.88 13.02 -3.79
CA ALA A 109 -6.45 14.35 -3.62
C ALA A 109 -7.99 14.33 -3.70
N TYR A 110 -8.65 14.87 -2.67
CA TYR A 110 -10.09 15.05 -2.59
C TYR A 110 -10.53 16.44 -3.14
N LEU A 111 -9.62 17.17 -3.81
CA LEU A 111 -9.82 18.49 -4.41
C LEU A 111 -10.75 18.55 -5.63
N PRO A 112 -11.59 19.60 -5.79
CA PRO A 112 -12.51 19.79 -6.91
C PRO A 112 -11.83 20.37 -8.16
N ARG A 113 -10.57 20.00 -8.43
CA ARG A 113 -9.76 20.49 -9.56
C ARG A 113 -9.42 19.38 -10.53
N HIS A 114 -9.25 19.72 -11.81
CA HIS A 114 -8.89 18.75 -12.84
C HIS A 114 -7.54 18.11 -12.59
N TYR A 115 -6.55 18.90 -12.17
CA TYR A 115 -5.24 18.39 -11.82
C TYR A 115 -5.00 18.53 -10.32
N ALA A 116 -4.27 17.58 -9.75
CA ALA A 116 -3.70 17.74 -8.43
C ALA A 116 -2.39 16.98 -8.30
N PHE A 117 -1.51 17.50 -7.46
CA PHE A 117 -0.31 16.83 -6.99
C PHE A 117 -0.35 16.82 -5.48
N GLY A 118 0.16 15.77 -4.85
CA GLY A 118 0.37 15.80 -3.42
C GLY A 118 1.38 14.80 -2.92
N TYR A 119 1.64 14.95 -1.64
CA TYR A 119 2.57 14.14 -0.88
C TYR A 119 1.89 13.65 0.39
N VAL A 120 2.16 12.40 0.75
CA VAL A 120 1.67 11.78 1.98
C VAL A 120 2.84 11.21 2.76
N ALA A 121 2.99 11.61 4.01
CA ALA A 121 3.89 10.97 4.95
C ALA A 121 3.16 9.84 5.67
N HIS A 122 3.79 8.68 5.78
CA HIS A 122 3.22 7.50 6.42
C HIS A 122 4.09 7.06 7.59
N TRP A 123 3.47 6.77 8.73
CA TRP A 123 4.12 6.15 9.88
C TRP A 123 3.38 4.87 10.27
N TYR A 124 4.07 3.74 10.11
CA TYR A 124 3.58 2.42 10.52
C TYR A 124 4.25 2.07 11.84
N LEU A 125 3.43 1.79 12.86
CA LEU A 125 3.86 1.43 14.21
C LEU A 125 3.21 0.09 14.56
N ASP A 126 3.98 -0.91 14.95
CA ASP A 126 3.44 -2.22 15.26
C ASP A 126 4.23 -2.96 16.33
N GLN A 127 3.63 -4.04 16.84
CA GLN A 127 4.24 -4.98 17.78
C GLN A 127 5.04 -6.10 17.10
N GLN A 128 5.04 -6.16 15.77
CA GLN A 128 5.65 -7.23 14.96
C GLN A 128 7.06 -6.87 14.48
N GLN A 129 7.63 -5.78 15.00
CA GLN A 129 8.94 -5.25 14.60
C GLN A 129 9.01 -4.85 13.12
N THR A 130 7.87 -4.48 12.51
CA THR A 130 7.81 -3.98 11.12
C THR A 130 7.58 -2.48 11.02
N ALA A 131 7.82 -1.75 12.12
CA ALA A 131 7.65 -0.31 12.19
C ALA A 131 8.57 0.41 11.20
N GLN A 132 7.97 1.32 10.42
CA GLN A 132 8.67 2.01 9.35
C GLN A 132 7.99 3.32 8.98
N TRP A 133 8.74 4.18 8.32
CA TRP A 133 8.23 5.40 7.72
C TRP A 133 8.34 5.26 6.20
N SER A 134 7.34 5.75 5.49
CA SER A 134 7.39 5.89 4.03
C SER A 134 6.78 7.23 3.61
N GLY A 135 6.99 7.58 2.35
CA GLY A 135 6.32 8.69 1.71
C GLY A 135 5.59 8.20 0.46
N SER A 136 4.54 8.91 0.07
CA SER A 136 3.86 8.71 -1.20
C SER A 136 3.73 10.01 -1.98
N PHE A 137 3.87 9.90 -3.30
CA PHE A 137 3.46 10.95 -4.23
C PHE A 137 2.18 10.55 -4.93
N ALA A 138 1.26 11.51 -5.05
CA ALA A 138 -0.02 11.31 -5.70
C ALA A 138 -0.20 12.32 -6.85
N LEU A 139 -0.69 11.82 -7.97
CA LEU A 139 -1.05 12.60 -9.15
C LEU A 139 -2.52 12.36 -9.48
N LYS A 140 -3.23 13.43 -9.85
CA LYS A 140 -4.61 13.39 -10.34
C LYS A 140 -4.72 14.12 -11.67
N THR A 141 -5.42 13.52 -12.63
CA THR A 141 -5.85 14.15 -13.87
C THR A 141 -7.27 13.72 -14.22
N GLY A 142 -8.22 14.63 -14.03
CA GLY A 142 -9.65 14.35 -14.11
C GLY A 142 -10.05 13.22 -13.16
N ARG A 143 -10.41 12.09 -13.75
CA ARG A 143 -10.83 10.85 -13.07
C ARG A 143 -9.69 9.90 -12.75
N LEU A 144 -8.55 10.06 -13.42
CA LEU A 144 -7.38 9.22 -13.26
C LEU A 144 -6.56 9.68 -12.06
N ARG A 145 -6.08 8.72 -11.28
CA ARG A 145 -5.22 8.92 -10.12
C ARG A 145 -4.08 7.93 -10.18
N ILE A 146 -2.90 8.39 -9.80
CA ILE A 146 -1.70 7.57 -9.69
C ILE A 146 -1.09 7.86 -8.34
N ALA A 147 -0.73 6.82 -7.59
CA ALA A 147 0.06 6.97 -6.37
C ALA A 147 1.29 6.07 -6.42
N LEU A 148 2.39 6.55 -5.84
CA LEU A 148 3.65 5.85 -5.70
C LEU A 148 4.11 6.00 -4.25
N GLU A 149 4.26 4.89 -3.54
CA GLU A 149 4.77 4.84 -2.18
C GLU A 149 6.17 4.21 -2.17
N ASN A 150 7.08 4.79 -1.39
CA ASN A 150 8.39 4.20 -1.14
C ASN A 150 8.96 4.71 0.19
N ASP A 151 9.79 3.91 0.86
CA ASP A 151 10.49 4.34 2.07
C ASP A 151 11.62 5.35 1.77
N ALA A 152 12.13 5.38 0.54
CA ALA A 152 13.02 6.43 0.06
C ALA A 152 12.35 7.80 -0.07
N PHE A 153 11.02 7.85 -0.03
CA PHE A 153 10.27 9.11 0.03
C PHE A 153 10.03 9.58 1.47
N ALA A 154 10.40 8.79 2.49
CA ALA A 154 10.29 9.20 3.88
C ALA A 154 11.28 10.32 4.22
N PHE A 155 10.94 11.15 5.22
CA PHE A 155 11.89 12.08 5.83
C PHE A 155 12.93 11.31 6.65
N GLY A 156 14.04 10.92 6.02
CA GLY A 156 15.12 10.19 6.68
C GLY A 156 15.97 9.37 5.73
N LYS A 157 16.82 8.51 6.31
CA LYS A 157 17.60 7.55 5.52
C LYS A 157 16.67 6.40 5.11
N PRO A 158 16.57 6.02 3.83
CA PRO A 158 15.84 4.82 3.42
C PRO A 158 16.44 3.61 4.14
N HIS A 159 15.59 2.79 4.72
CA HIS A 159 15.98 1.57 5.44
C HIS A 159 15.75 0.31 4.63
N ASP A 160 14.90 0.43 3.60
CA ASP A 160 14.72 -0.52 2.54
C ASP A 160 14.16 -1.82 3.14
N ARG A 161 13.09 -1.72 3.94
CA ARG A 161 12.57 -2.83 4.78
C ARG A 161 11.05 -2.87 4.79
N PHE A 162 10.49 -4.06 4.96
CA PHE A 162 9.06 -4.38 5.05
C PHE A 162 8.26 -3.87 3.87
N ARG A 163 7.67 -2.67 3.91
CA ARG A 163 6.84 -2.07 2.84
C ARG A 163 7.74 -1.24 1.94
N THR A 164 8.24 -1.89 0.89
CA THR A 164 9.43 -1.45 0.12
C THR A 164 9.10 -0.73 -1.18
N GLY A 165 7.82 -0.68 -1.55
CA GLY A 165 7.34 0.03 -2.72
C GLY A 165 5.93 -0.38 -3.09
N ALA A 166 5.03 0.58 -3.23
CA ALA A 166 3.73 0.34 -3.81
C ALA A 166 3.46 1.34 -4.92
N TRP A 167 2.64 0.93 -5.87
CA TRP A 167 2.07 1.86 -6.85
C TRP A 167 0.62 1.51 -7.10
N SER A 168 -0.15 2.50 -7.47
CA SER A 168 -1.54 2.33 -7.87
C SER A 168 -1.90 3.24 -9.03
N ILE A 169 -2.79 2.74 -9.88
CA ILE A 169 -3.46 3.50 -10.92
C ILE A 169 -4.95 3.29 -10.73
N ALA A 170 -5.69 4.37 -10.49
CA ALA A 170 -7.11 4.33 -10.19
C ALA A 170 -7.92 5.23 -11.11
N TYR A 171 -9.09 4.76 -11.53
CA TYR A 171 -10.07 5.48 -12.32
C TYR A 171 -11.38 5.61 -11.54
N GLN A 172 -11.81 6.85 -11.29
CA GLN A 172 -13.05 7.13 -10.57
C GLN A 172 -14.22 7.41 -11.52
N GLN A 173 -15.35 6.77 -11.25
CA GLN A 173 -16.63 7.01 -11.93
C GLN A 173 -17.75 7.14 -10.89
N GLY A 174 -18.11 8.38 -10.57
CA GLY A 174 -19.09 8.68 -9.52
C GLY A 174 -18.66 8.15 -8.15
N PHE A 175 -19.44 7.23 -7.60
CA PHE A 175 -19.16 6.56 -6.32
C PHE A 175 -18.28 5.32 -6.44
N ASN A 176 -17.92 4.91 -7.65
CA ASN A 176 -17.09 3.73 -7.90
C ASN A 176 -15.65 4.17 -8.23
N THR A 177 -14.68 3.42 -7.74
CA THR A 177 -13.27 3.54 -8.15
C THR A 177 -12.74 2.17 -8.53
N TRP A 178 -12.12 2.09 -9.71
CA TRP A 178 -11.42 0.91 -10.19
C TRP A 178 -9.92 1.15 -10.06
N GLU A 179 -9.19 0.24 -9.46
CA GLU A 179 -7.78 0.43 -9.15
C GLU A 179 -6.97 -0.80 -9.51
N LEU A 180 -5.85 -0.60 -10.17
CA LEU A 180 -4.78 -1.59 -10.29
C LEU A 180 -3.68 -1.20 -9.31
N GLN A 181 -3.35 -2.11 -8.40
CA GLN A 181 -2.40 -1.87 -7.32
C GLN A 181 -1.30 -2.93 -7.34
N ASN A 182 -0.05 -2.48 -7.20
CA ASN A 182 1.07 -3.32 -6.86
C ASN A 182 1.58 -2.99 -5.47
N LEU A 183 1.93 -4.03 -4.72
CA LEU A 183 2.45 -3.94 -3.37
C LEU A 183 3.68 -4.85 -3.26
N LEU A 184 4.78 -4.29 -2.78
CA LEU A 184 6.04 -5.00 -2.60
C LEU A 184 6.38 -5.06 -1.13
N TRP A 185 6.55 -6.28 -0.60
CA TRP A 185 6.94 -6.47 0.79
C TRP A 185 8.12 -7.45 0.89
N HIS A 186 9.10 -7.17 1.74
CA HIS A 186 10.16 -8.13 2.07
C HIS A 186 10.79 -7.82 3.43
N GLY A 187 11.53 -8.78 4.01
CA GLY A 187 12.26 -8.59 5.27
C GLY A 187 13.27 -7.44 5.31
N GLU A 188 13.88 -7.24 6.48
CA GLU A 188 14.90 -6.21 6.67
C GLU A 188 16.19 -6.55 5.91
N LYS A 189 16.63 -5.67 5.01
CA LYS A 189 17.84 -5.91 4.20
C LYS A 189 19.14 -5.50 4.88
N ARG A 190 19.05 -4.74 5.98
CA ARG A 190 20.20 -4.14 6.68
C ARG A 190 20.31 -4.74 8.07
N CYS A 191 20.92 -5.91 8.14
CA CYS A 191 21.28 -6.56 9.40
C CYS A 191 22.74 -7.06 9.34
N PRO A 192 23.35 -7.44 10.48
CA PRO A 192 24.71 -8.00 10.51
C PRO A 192 24.91 -9.23 9.62
N GLY A 193 23.86 -10.03 9.39
CA GLY A 193 23.89 -11.19 8.50
C GLY A 193 23.69 -10.90 7.01
N ALA A 194 23.48 -9.63 6.62
CA ALA A 194 23.30 -9.28 5.21
C ALA A 194 24.65 -9.07 4.50
N CYS A 195 24.82 -9.69 3.34
CA CYS A 195 26.03 -9.54 2.53
C CYS A 195 25.72 -9.34 1.05
N ASN A 196 26.60 -8.63 0.34
CA ASN A 196 26.53 -8.50 -1.11
C ASN A 196 27.45 -9.54 -1.73
N VAL A 197 26.91 -10.37 -2.61
CA VAL A 197 27.67 -11.35 -3.39
C VAL A 197 27.85 -10.78 -4.79
N ARG A 198 29.11 -10.62 -5.21
CA ARG A 198 29.51 -10.12 -6.53
C ARG A 198 30.07 -11.28 -7.36
N ASP A 199 30.22 -11.06 -8.67
CA ASP A 199 30.85 -12.01 -9.60
C ASP A 199 30.20 -13.40 -9.55
N THR A 200 28.88 -13.42 -9.82
CA THR A 200 28.02 -14.60 -9.65
C THR A 200 27.49 -15.07 -11.00
N ASP A 201 27.27 -16.37 -11.15
CA ASP A 201 26.59 -16.93 -12.34
C ASP A 201 25.10 -16.56 -12.42
N TYR A 202 24.52 -16.03 -11.34
CA TYR A 202 23.15 -15.54 -11.34
C TYR A 202 23.00 -14.34 -12.29
N PRO A 203 21.95 -14.28 -13.14
CA PRO A 203 21.79 -13.26 -14.18
C PRO A 203 21.47 -11.88 -13.60
N CYS A 204 22.49 -11.21 -13.05
CA CYS A 204 22.41 -9.89 -12.46
C CYS A 204 23.68 -9.08 -12.77
N ARG A 205 23.51 -7.79 -13.09
CA ARG A 205 24.64 -6.95 -13.54
C ARG A 205 25.61 -6.58 -12.42
N PHE A 206 25.11 -6.46 -11.18
CA PHE A 206 25.86 -5.95 -10.03
C PHE A 206 25.92 -6.95 -8.87
N GLY A 207 25.72 -8.23 -9.14
CA GLY A 207 25.57 -9.24 -8.11
C GLY A 207 24.21 -9.16 -7.41
N TYR A 208 24.09 -9.86 -6.30
CA TYR A 208 22.89 -9.92 -5.49
C TYR A 208 23.18 -9.70 -4.01
N ARG A 209 22.14 -9.34 -3.26
CA ARG A 209 22.22 -9.19 -1.80
C ARG A 209 21.54 -10.37 -1.12
N ARG A 210 22.26 -11.02 -0.21
CA ARG A 210 21.71 -11.99 0.75
C ARG A 210 21.32 -11.28 2.03
N PHE A 211 20.15 -11.63 2.54
CA PHE A 211 19.61 -11.14 3.80
C PHE A 211 18.68 -12.19 4.42
N ASP A 212 18.85 -13.46 4.07
CA ASP A 212 18.10 -14.60 4.58
C ASP A 212 18.22 -14.74 6.11
N ALA A 213 19.37 -14.37 6.68
CA ALA A 213 19.61 -14.32 8.12
C ALA A 213 19.01 -13.10 8.84
N CYS A 214 18.39 -12.16 8.11
CA CYS A 214 17.82 -10.95 8.69
C CYS A 214 16.38 -11.16 9.16
N LEU A 215 15.88 -10.19 9.93
CA LEU A 215 14.50 -10.17 10.39
C LEU A 215 13.54 -10.28 9.20
N TYR A 216 12.81 -11.40 9.17
CA TYR A 216 11.87 -11.78 8.12
C TYR A 216 12.48 -11.88 6.71
N GLY A 217 13.79 -12.15 6.60
CA GLY A 217 14.47 -12.32 5.31
C GLY A 217 13.88 -13.41 4.41
N GLN A 218 13.25 -14.42 5.02
CA GLN A 218 12.55 -15.52 4.36
C GLN A 218 11.10 -15.20 3.93
N TYR A 219 10.64 -13.96 4.13
CA TYR A 219 9.30 -13.53 3.74
C TYR A 219 9.40 -12.49 2.64
N SER A 220 8.59 -12.67 1.60
CA SER A 220 8.48 -11.71 0.51
C SER A 220 7.14 -11.81 -0.20
N HIS A 221 6.64 -10.65 -0.63
CA HIS A 221 5.42 -10.50 -1.39
C HIS A 221 5.64 -9.57 -2.58
N GLY A 222 5.15 -10.03 -3.73
CA GLY A 222 5.00 -9.23 -4.94
C GLY A 222 3.55 -9.32 -5.37
N ILE A 223 2.71 -8.46 -4.82
CA ILE A 223 1.27 -8.54 -5.03
C ILE A 223 0.88 -7.62 -6.16
N LEU A 224 0.18 -8.13 -7.16
CA LEU A 224 -0.52 -7.34 -8.18
C LEU A 224 -2.00 -7.68 -8.12
N LYS A 225 -2.85 -6.69 -7.83
CA LYS A 225 -4.29 -6.89 -7.67
C LYS A 225 -5.10 -5.79 -8.34
N ALA A 226 -6.24 -6.19 -8.89
CA ALA A 226 -7.30 -5.27 -9.28
C ALA A 226 -8.27 -5.10 -8.11
N ARG A 227 -8.73 -3.88 -7.89
CA ARG A 227 -9.65 -3.50 -6.82
C ARG A 227 -10.80 -2.69 -7.36
N TRP A 228 -11.94 -2.91 -6.75
CA TRP A 228 -13.12 -2.07 -6.90
C TRP A 228 -13.48 -1.49 -5.54
N HIS A 229 -13.75 -0.19 -5.50
CA HIS A 229 -14.18 0.53 -4.32
C HIS A 229 -15.54 1.16 -4.58
N ARG A 230 -16.43 1.10 -3.58
CA ARG A 230 -17.70 1.82 -3.59
C ARG A 230 -17.76 2.74 -2.39
N ARG A 231 -17.97 4.03 -2.65
CA ARG A 231 -18.19 5.05 -1.62
C ARG A 231 -19.67 5.11 -1.22
N PHE A 232 -19.89 5.26 0.07
CA PHE A 232 -21.18 5.49 0.72
C PHE A 232 -21.21 6.89 1.36
N PRO A 233 -22.38 7.35 1.84
CA PRO A 233 -22.46 8.57 2.66
C PRO A 233 -21.46 8.57 3.83
N TYR A 234 -21.12 9.75 4.34
CA TYR A 234 -20.17 9.94 5.45
C TYR A 234 -18.75 9.43 5.18
N HIS A 235 -18.33 9.45 3.91
CA HIS A 235 -17.00 9.03 3.47
C HIS A 235 -16.64 7.58 3.83
N GLN A 236 -17.67 6.74 4.06
CA GLN A 236 -17.48 5.32 4.27
C GLN A 236 -17.26 4.63 2.91
N SER A 237 -16.55 3.51 2.89
CA SER A 237 -16.34 2.75 1.66
C SER A 237 -16.35 1.25 1.90
N THR A 238 -16.69 0.50 0.86
CA THR A 238 -16.35 -0.92 0.77
C THR A 238 -15.40 -1.15 -0.40
N GLN A 239 -14.64 -2.23 -0.33
CA GLN A 239 -13.71 -2.63 -1.37
C GLN A 239 -13.73 -4.14 -1.59
N VAL A 240 -13.50 -4.54 -2.83
CA VAL A 240 -13.27 -5.91 -3.25
C VAL A 240 -11.98 -5.93 -4.07
N GLY A 241 -11.10 -6.88 -3.79
CA GLY A 241 -9.83 -7.03 -4.50
C GLY A 241 -9.56 -8.47 -4.89
N LEU A 242 -8.94 -8.66 -6.06
CA LEU A 242 -8.48 -9.96 -6.57
C LEU A 242 -7.14 -9.78 -7.28
N GLY A 243 -6.23 -10.74 -7.08
CA GLY A 243 -4.90 -10.66 -7.65
C GLY A 243 -4.03 -11.87 -7.38
N LEU A 244 -2.74 -11.67 -7.58
CA LEU A 244 -1.71 -12.69 -7.44
C LEU A 244 -0.56 -12.15 -6.59
N ASP A 245 -0.02 -13.01 -5.75
CA ASP A 245 1.24 -12.82 -5.03
C ASP A 245 2.30 -13.76 -5.61
N ALA A 246 3.38 -13.19 -6.14
CA ALA A 246 4.45 -13.94 -6.78
C ALA A 246 5.80 -13.25 -6.65
N GLU A 247 6.88 -14.03 -6.48
CA GLU A 247 8.26 -13.50 -6.50
C GLU A 247 8.61 -12.86 -7.85
N GLN A 248 8.05 -13.38 -8.93
CA GLN A 248 8.26 -12.88 -10.28
C GLN A 248 7.73 -11.45 -10.43
N ILE A 249 6.57 -11.14 -9.80
CA ILE A 249 6.01 -9.79 -9.77
C ILE A 249 6.98 -8.86 -9.04
N ARG A 250 7.44 -9.25 -7.84
CA ARG A 250 8.40 -8.44 -7.09
C ARG A 250 9.70 -8.22 -7.85
N ASN A 251 10.28 -9.29 -8.39
CA ASN A 251 11.51 -9.25 -9.17
C ASN A 251 11.38 -8.36 -10.41
N PHE A 252 10.23 -8.41 -11.09
CA PHE A 252 9.95 -7.53 -12.21
C PHE A 252 9.99 -6.06 -11.78
N PHE A 253 9.24 -5.67 -10.75
CA PHE A 253 9.19 -4.26 -10.34
C PHE A 253 10.50 -3.79 -9.68
N GLN A 254 11.06 -4.55 -8.75
CA GLN A 254 12.23 -4.14 -7.97
C GLN A 254 13.57 -4.27 -8.70
N ASN A 255 13.78 -5.36 -9.44
CA ASN A 255 15.09 -5.63 -10.03
C ASN A 255 15.14 -5.31 -11.52
N ARG A 256 14.01 -5.42 -12.24
CA ARG A 256 13.98 -5.19 -13.70
C ARG A 256 13.46 -3.82 -14.08
N LEU A 257 12.36 -3.36 -13.48
CA LEU A 257 11.74 -2.09 -13.86
C LEU A 257 12.48 -0.91 -13.23
N VAL A 258 12.49 -0.79 -11.90
CA VAL A 258 13.05 0.39 -11.19
C VAL A 258 14.53 0.65 -11.53
N PRO A 259 15.43 -0.35 -11.57
CA PRO A 259 16.85 -0.09 -11.87
C PRO A 259 17.12 0.19 -13.35
N HIS A 260 16.22 -0.23 -14.25
CA HIS A 260 16.34 -0.05 -15.70
C HIS A 260 15.27 0.88 -16.27
N LEU A 261 14.68 1.75 -15.45
CA LEU A 261 13.75 2.78 -15.92
C LEU A 261 14.45 3.56 -17.03
N TRP A 262 14.11 3.19 -18.26
CA TRP A 262 14.73 3.62 -19.51
C TRP A 262 14.65 5.14 -19.70
N PHE A 263 13.75 5.79 -18.98
CA PHE A 263 13.54 7.23 -18.96
C PHE A 263 14.53 8.00 -18.06
N PHE A 264 15.26 7.34 -17.15
CA PHE A 264 16.29 8.02 -16.36
C PHE A 264 17.65 7.96 -17.08
N PRO A 265 18.35 9.10 -17.25
CA PRO A 265 19.68 9.12 -17.85
C PRO A 265 20.63 8.15 -17.13
N LYS A 266 21.45 7.40 -17.89
CA LYS A 266 22.46 6.47 -17.31
C LYS A 266 23.41 7.16 -16.32
N SER A 267 23.64 8.46 -16.48
CA SER A 267 24.44 9.29 -15.58
C SER A 267 23.84 9.50 -14.19
N TRP A 268 22.52 9.28 -14.04
CA TRP A 268 21.81 9.41 -12.76
C TRP A 268 21.80 8.08 -11.99
N ASN A 269 21.98 6.95 -12.66
CA ASN A 269 22.10 5.64 -12.03
C ASN A 269 23.56 5.32 -11.66
N LYS A 270 24.13 6.11 -10.75
CA LYS A 270 25.48 5.86 -10.18
C LYS A 270 25.47 4.72 -9.15
N ALA A 271 24.29 4.40 -8.62
CA ALA A 271 24.12 3.39 -7.60
C ALA A 271 24.20 2.00 -8.22
N ARG A 272 25.33 1.30 -8.02
CA ARG A 272 25.51 -0.11 -8.42
C ARG A 272 24.71 -1.01 -7.48
N ASN A 273 23.39 -0.94 -7.56
CA ASN A 273 22.48 -1.62 -6.65
C ASN A 273 22.40 -3.12 -6.99
N PRO A 274 22.75 -4.02 -6.05
CA PRO A 274 22.63 -5.45 -6.25
C PRO A 274 21.15 -5.87 -6.33
N HIS A 275 20.88 -6.96 -7.04
CA HIS A 275 19.52 -7.52 -7.12
C HIS A 275 19.10 -8.13 -5.78
N TYR A 276 17.80 -8.08 -5.50
CA TYR A 276 17.20 -8.84 -4.41
C TYR A 276 16.65 -10.15 -4.95
N LEU A 277 17.28 -11.26 -4.56
CA LEU A 277 16.91 -12.60 -5.04
C LEU A 277 15.44 -12.90 -4.76
N MET A 278 14.82 -13.61 -5.69
CA MET A 278 13.53 -14.26 -5.45
C MET A 278 13.69 -15.28 -4.32
N LEU A 279 12.59 -15.63 -3.67
CA LEU A 279 12.57 -16.74 -2.72
C LEU A 279 12.14 -18.05 -3.41
N ASP A 280 12.72 -19.16 -2.96
CA ASP A 280 12.30 -20.51 -3.33
C ASP A 280 11.10 -20.98 -2.48
N ALA A 281 10.65 -22.22 -2.70
CA ALA A 281 9.52 -22.81 -2.01
C ALA A 281 9.74 -22.92 -0.48
N GLU A 282 10.98 -23.01 -0.05
CA GLU A 282 11.41 -23.11 1.35
C GLU A 282 11.63 -21.72 2.00
N GLY A 283 11.55 -20.64 1.22
CA GLY A 283 11.79 -19.27 1.68
C GLY A 283 13.28 -18.86 1.67
N MET A 284 14.13 -19.67 1.04
CA MET A 284 15.55 -19.39 0.85
C MET A 284 15.80 -18.65 -0.47
N PRO A 285 16.96 -18.00 -0.65
CA PRO A 285 17.24 -17.27 -1.89
C PRO A 285 17.33 -18.18 -3.12
N TYR A 286 16.55 -17.86 -4.15
CA TYR A 286 16.53 -18.54 -5.44
C TYR A 286 17.74 -18.16 -6.29
N LEU A 287 18.62 -19.13 -6.52
CA LEU A 287 19.86 -19.00 -7.28
C LEU A 287 19.84 -19.77 -8.60
N ALA A 288 18.69 -20.33 -8.99
CA ALA A 288 18.52 -21.20 -10.16
C ALA A 288 19.41 -22.46 -10.13
N LEU A 289 19.62 -23.02 -8.92
CA LEU A 289 20.34 -24.28 -8.75
C LEU A 289 19.45 -25.46 -9.22
N PRO A 290 20.06 -26.58 -9.68
CA PRO A 290 19.31 -27.77 -10.06
C PRO A 290 18.38 -28.25 -8.92
N GLY A 291 17.10 -28.40 -9.23
CA GLY A 291 16.07 -28.84 -8.27
C GLY A 291 15.45 -27.73 -7.42
N GLN A 292 15.97 -26.50 -7.47
CA GLN A 292 15.37 -25.38 -6.73
C GLN A 292 14.09 -24.90 -7.42
N LEU A 293 13.00 -24.74 -6.65
CA LEU A 293 11.71 -24.27 -7.16
C LEU A 293 11.41 -22.87 -6.63
N ILE A 294 11.01 -21.95 -7.50
CA ILE A 294 10.57 -20.60 -7.07
C ILE A 294 9.32 -20.74 -6.20
N ARG A 295 9.19 -19.89 -5.17
CA ARG A 295 7.98 -19.80 -4.34
C ARG A 295 6.72 -19.81 -5.22
N PRO A 296 5.76 -20.72 -4.96
CA PRO A 296 4.57 -20.84 -5.79
C PRO A 296 3.73 -19.57 -5.73
N VAL A 297 3.12 -19.24 -6.86
CA VAL A 297 2.17 -18.12 -6.99
C VAL A 297 0.96 -18.39 -6.08
N ARG A 298 0.52 -17.38 -5.34
CA ARG A 298 -0.65 -17.45 -4.48
C ARG A 298 -1.74 -16.52 -4.97
N TRP A 299 -2.98 -16.96 -4.90
CA TRP A 299 -4.13 -16.09 -5.13
C TRP A 299 -4.31 -15.13 -3.95
N VAL A 300 -4.52 -13.87 -4.28
CA VAL A 300 -4.84 -12.79 -3.33
C VAL A 300 -6.29 -12.40 -3.55
N TRP A 301 -7.03 -12.28 -2.46
CA TRP A 301 -8.37 -11.72 -2.48
C TRP A 301 -8.57 -10.86 -1.24
N GLU A 302 -9.49 -9.92 -1.35
CA GLU A 302 -9.74 -8.93 -0.31
C GLU A 302 -11.20 -8.50 -0.33
N LEU A 303 -11.80 -8.43 0.86
CA LEU A 303 -13.04 -7.74 1.14
C LEU A 303 -12.73 -6.74 2.24
N GLY A 304 -13.15 -5.49 2.08
CA GLY A 304 -12.89 -4.47 3.08
C GLY A 304 -14.03 -3.49 3.29
N TRP A 305 -14.03 -2.92 4.49
CA TRP A 305 -14.84 -1.80 4.91
C TRP A 305 -13.92 -0.71 5.46
N ASN A 306 -14.02 0.50 4.90
CA ASN A 306 -13.08 1.61 5.10
C ASN A 306 -11.63 1.19 4.97
N GLY A 307 -11.37 0.23 4.08
CA GLY A 307 -10.03 -0.29 3.89
C GLY A 307 -9.12 0.76 3.26
N GLU A 308 -7.83 0.48 3.37
CA GLU A 308 -6.79 1.38 2.91
C GLU A 308 -6.47 1.13 1.44
N GLY A 309 -6.16 2.19 0.67
CA GLY A 309 -5.62 2.06 -0.69
C GLY A 309 -4.09 2.14 -0.77
N GLY A 310 -3.42 2.26 0.38
CA GLY A 310 -1.98 2.01 0.57
C GLY A 310 -1.72 0.60 1.09
N TYR A 311 -0.63 0.42 1.85
CA TYR A 311 -0.26 -0.85 2.50
C TYR A 311 -1.24 -1.34 3.59
#